data_AF-A0AA90SJU5-F1
#
_entry.id   AF-A0AA90SJU5-F1
#
_cell.length_a   1.000
_cell.length_b   1.000
_cell.length_c   1.000
_cell.angle_alpha   90.00
_cell.angle_beta   90.00
_cell.angle_gamma   90.00
#
_symmetry.space_group_name_H-M   'P 1'
#
loop_
_entity.id
_entity.type
_entity.pdbx_description
1 polymer ?
#
loop_
_entity_poly.entity_id
_entity_poly.type
_entity_poly.pdbx_seq_one_letter_code
_entity_poly.pdbx_strand_id
1 'polypeptide(L)'
;METISLALNAVWKVLLVGLILGAGLPALFAVGVRGLAIGNGHEQEDGTVHKPNPLGNVIAAIAFLIVIVAIVLAVAMVVSSGYGYKMSFENIYPTFTKK
;
A
#
# COMPACT_ATOMS: atom_id res chain seq x y z
N MET A 1 27.30 -0.43 -28.34
CA MET A 1 26.15 -1.27 -27.93
C MET A 1 26.04 -1.44 -26.41
N GLU A 2 27.09 -1.17 -25.63
CA GLU A 2 27.06 -1.29 -24.15
C GLU A 2 26.17 -0.25 -23.45
N THR A 3 26.09 0.98 -23.95
CA THR A 3 25.25 2.05 -23.38
C THR A 3 23.76 1.70 -23.39
N ILE A 4 23.27 1.09 -24.47
CA ILE A 4 21.88 0.61 -24.59
C ILE A 4 21.61 -0.50 -23.58
N SER A 5 22.55 -1.43 -23.40
CA SER A 5 22.42 -2.53 -22.42
C SER A 5 22.37 -2.01 -20.98
N LEU A 6 23.26 -1.07 -20.63
CA LEU A 6 23.26 -0.42 -19.32
C LEU A 6 21.96 0.38 -19.07
N ALA A 7 21.49 1.12 -20.07
CA ALA A 7 20.25 1.87 -19.99
C ALA A 7 19.05 0.93 -19.77
N LEU A 8 18.97 -0.18 -20.52
CA LEU A 8 17.89 -1.16 -20.37
C LEU A 8 17.90 -1.80 -18.97
N ASN A 9 19.10 -2.10 -18.45
CA ASN A 9 19.26 -2.67 -17.10
C ASN A 9 18.84 -1.67 -16.00
N ALA A 10 19.19 -0.39 -16.15
CA ALA A 10 18.76 0.66 -15.25
C ALA A 10 17.23 0.88 -15.30
N VAL A 11 16.67 0.97 -16.50
CA VAL A 11 15.22 1.18 -16.71
C VAL A 11 14.41 0.04 -16.11
N TRP A 12 14.81 -1.21 -16.32
CA TRP A 12 14.10 -2.36 -15.77
C TRP A 12 14.09 -2.35 -14.23
N LYS A 13 15.22 -2.00 -13.59
CA LYS A 13 15.28 -1.84 -12.13
C LYS A 13 14.37 -0.73 -11.63
N VAL A 14 14.40 0.44 -12.25
CA VAL A 14 13.56 1.58 -11.84
C VAL A 14 12.08 1.26 -12.06
N LEU A 15 11.73 0.60 -13.16
CA LEU A 15 10.37 0.14 -13.43
C LEU A 15 9.88 -0.83 -12.35
N LEU A 16 10.71 -1.82 -11.99
CA LEU A 16 10.38 -2.77 -10.92
C LEU A 16 10.18 -2.08 -9.57
N VAL A 17 11.11 -1.21 -9.19
CA VAL A 17 11.00 -0.47 -7.92
C VAL A 17 9.79 0.46 -7.93
N GLY A 18 9.54 1.17 -9.03
CA GLY A 18 8.38 2.06 -9.18
C GLY A 18 7.05 1.31 -9.18
N LEU A 19 7.00 0.11 -9.78
CA LEU A 19 5.81 -0.74 -9.75
C LEU A 19 5.55 -1.28 -8.34
N ILE A 20 6.57 -1.77 -7.66
CA ILE A 20 6.42 -2.32 -6.30
C ILE A 20 6.08 -1.21 -5.30
N LEU A 21 6.83 -0.11 -5.29
CA LEU A 21 6.63 0.98 -4.32
C LEU A 21 5.41 1.85 -4.67
N GLY A 22 5.14 2.05 -5.95
CA GLY A 22 4.01 2.87 -6.43
C GLY A 22 2.71 2.08 -6.50
N ALA A 23 2.69 0.98 -7.23
CA ALA A 23 1.46 0.19 -7.47
C ALA A 23 1.21 -0.90 -6.42
N GLY A 24 2.19 -1.24 -5.58
CA GLY A 24 2.00 -2.23 -4.50
C GLY A 24 0.93 -1.80 -3.50
N LEU A 25 0.88 -0.51 -3.15
CA LEU A 25 -0.10 0.03 -2.21
C LEU A 25 -1.54 0.06 -2.79
N PRO A 26 -1.78 0.54 -4.02
CA PRO A 26 -3.04 0.35 -4.74
C PRO A 26 -3.47 -1.12 -4.86
N ALA A 27 -2.54 -2.04 -5.10
CA ALA A 27 -2.86 -3.47 -5.17
C ALA A 27 -3.35 -4.01 -3.82
N LEU A 28 -2.74 -3.60 -2.71
CA LEU A 28 -3.18 -3.97 -1.36
C LEU A 28 -4.60 -3.43 -1.06
N PHE A 29 -4.87 -2.18 -1.47
CA PHE A 29 -6.20 -1.58 -1.37
C PHE A 29 -7.24 -2.38 -2.17
N ALA A 30 -6.91 -2.78 -3.40
CA ALA A 30 -7.79 -3.60 -4.24
C ALA A 30 -8.11 -4.97 -3.62
N VAL A 31 -7.14 -5.59 -2.95
CA VAL A 31 -7.38 -6.83 -2.17
C VAL A 31 -8.35 -6.57 -1.01
N GLY A 32 -8.23 -5.44 -0.32
CA GLY A 32 -9.17 -5.02 0.72
C GLY A 32 -10.60 -4.85 0.20
N VAL A 33 -10.76 -4.15 -0.94
CA VAL A 33 -12.06 -3.98 -1.61
C VAL A 33 -12.66 -5.33 -2.02
N ARG A 34 -11.84 -6.26 -2.54
CA ARG A 34 -12.28 -7.62 -2.87
C ARG A 34 -12.72 -8.40 -1.62
N GLY A 35 -12.03 -8.23 -0.50
CA GLY A 35 -12.42 -8.84 0.79
C GLY A 35 -13.77 -8.31 1.29
N LEU A 36 -14.01 -7.01 1.15
CA LEU A 36 -15.27 -6.36 1.53
C LEU A 36 -16.44 -6.84 0.66
N ALA A 37 -16.18 -7.05 -0.64
CA ALA A 37 -17.16 -7.62 -1.54
C ALA A 37 -17.59 -9.04 -1.09
N ILE A 38 -16.62 -9.90 -0.80
CA ILE A 38 -16.90 -11.26 -0.30
C ILE A 38 -17.59 -11.21 1.08
N GLY A 39 -17.23 -10.25 1.93
CA GLY A 39 -17.72 -10.15 3.30
C GLY A 39 -19.15 -9.63 3.43
N ASN A 40 -19.55 -8.68 2.59
CA ASN A 40 -20.89 -8.08 2.66
C ASN A 40 -21.99 -9.01 2.13
N GLY A 41 -21.64 -10.06 1.38
CA GLY A 41 -22.60 -10.90 0.69
C GLY A 41 -23.27 -10.11 -0.45
N HIS A 42 -23.37 -10.72 -1.62
CA HIS A 42 -23.98 -10.08 -2.78
C HIS A 42 -24.98 -11.04 -3.40
N GLU A 43 -26.10 -10.48 -3.83
CA GLU A 43 -27.04 -11.19 -4.69
C GLU A 43 -26.47 -11.14 -6.10
N GLN A 44 -26.07 -12.31 -6.61
CA GLN A 44 -25.51 -12.41 -7.95
C GLN A 44 -26.65 -12.34 -8.99
N GLU A 45 -26.36 -11.92 -10.23
CA GLU A 45 -27.37 -11.75 -11.30
C GLU A 45 -28.20 -13.01 -11.58
N ASP A 46 -27.72 -14.18 -11.13
CA ASP A 46 -28.38 -15.50 -11.24
C ASP A 46 -29.32 -15.80 -10.05
N GLY A 47 -29.63 -14.81 -9.19
CA GLY A 47 -30.56 -14.95 -8.05
C GLY A 47 -30.00 -15.73 -6.85
N THR A 48 -28.71 -16.08 -6.88
CA THR A 48 -28.03 -16.78 -5.77
C THR A 48 -27.49 -15.78 -4.75
N VAL A 49 -27.96 -15.87 -3.51
CA VAL A 49 -27.51 -15.03 -2.39
C VAL A 49 -26.23 -15.61 -1.81
N HIS A 50 -25.08 -14.96 -2.02
CA HIS A 50 -23.87 -15.29 -1.26
C HIS A 50 -24.06 -14.87 0.19
N LYS A 51 -24.04 -15.85 1.10
CA LYS A 51 -24.18 -15.59 2.54
C LYS A 51 -23.03 -14.70 3.03
N PRO A 52 -23.31 -13.58 3.72
CA PRO A 52 -22.28 -12.67 4.20
C PRO A 52 -21.29 -13.42 5.09
N ASN A 53 -20.01 -13.35 4.75
CA ASN A 53 -18.93 -14.00 5.50
C ASN A 53 -18.14 -12.95 6.29
N PRO A 54 -18.32 -12.84 7.63
CA PRO A 54 -17.65 -11.82 8.43
C PRO A 54 -16.12 -11.88 8.34
N LEU A 55 -15.55 -13.03 7.97
CA LEU A 55 -14.12 -13.21 7.76
C LEU A 55 -13.58 -12.34 6.60
N GLY A 56 -14.37 -12.11 5.54
CA GLY A 56 -13.99 -11.25 4.42
C GLY A 56 -13.85 -9.78 4.83
N ASN A 57 -14.74 -9.32 5.72
CA ASN A 57 -14.70 -7.96 6.26
C ASN A 57 -13.50 -7.75 7.20
N VAL A 58 -13.09 -8.76 7.96
CA VAL A 58 -11.89 -8.68 8.80
C VAL A 58 -10.64 -8.55 7.93
N ILE A 59 -10.53 -9.34 6.86
CA ILE A 59 -9.40 -9.26 5.92
C ILE A 59 -9.35 -7.89 5.25
N ALA A 60 -10.51 -7.35 4.84
CA ALA A 60 -10.62 -6.02 4.28
C ALA A 60 -10.16 -4.92 5.25
N ALA A 61 -10.63 -4.99 6.50
CA ALA A 61 -10.26 -4.03 7.54
C ALA A 61 -8.75 -4.03 7.81
N ILE A 62 -8.12 -5.21 7.88
CA ILE A 62 -6.67 -5.32 8.06
C ILE A 62 -5.93 -4.71 6.86
N ALA A 63 -6.34 -5.02 5.63
CA ALA A 63 -5.73 -4.46 4.42
C ALA A 63 -5.82 -2.93 4.41
N PHE A 64 -6.99 -2.35 4.71
CA PHE A 64 -7.14 -0.90 4.77
C PHE A 64 -6.32 -0.25 5.88
N LEU A 65 -6.23 -0.88 7.05
CA LEU A 65 -5.42 -0.38 8.16
C LEU A 65 -3.95 -0.30 7.75
N ILE A 66 -3.41 -1.35 7.11
CA ILE A 66 -2.04 -1.34 6.59
C ILE A 66 -1.84 -0.21 5.58
N VAL A 67 -2.80 0.00 4.67
CA VAL A 67 -2.72 1.10 3.69
C VAL A 67 -2.66 2.46 4.38
N ILE A 68 -3.52 2.70 5.37
CA ILE A 68 -3.55 3.97 6.11
C ILE A 68 -2.22 4.22 6.81
N VAL A 69 -1.69 3.23 7.53
CA VAL A 69 -0.39 3.34 8.23
C VAL A 69 0.72 3.66 7.23
N ALA A 70 0.77 2.97 6.10
CA ALA A 70 1.77 3.23 5.05
C ALA A 70 1.68 4.66 4.50
N ILE A 71 0.47 5.17 4.22
CA ILE A 71 0.26 6.54 3.74
C ILE A 71 0.71 7.57 4.79
N VAL A 72 0.32 7.39 6.04
CA VAL A 72 0.67 8.31 7.14
C VAL A 72 2.19 8.39 7.30
N LEU A 73 2.88 7.24 7.31
CA LEU A 73 4.34 7.19 7.40
C LEU A 73 5.01 7.83 6.17
N ALA A 74 4.51 7.56 4.97
CA ALA A 74 5.05 8.14 3.74
C ALA A 74 4.93 9.67 3.74
N VAL A 75 3.73 10.19 4.04
CA VAL A 75 3.49 11.64 4.13
C VAL A 75 4.36 12.27 5.21
N ALA A 76 4.44 11.66 6.40
CA ALA A 76 5.23 12.21 7.48
C ALA A 76 6.74 12.20 7.19
N MET A 77 7.26 11.21 6.44
CA MET A 77 8.65 11.21 5.94
C MET A 77 8.89 12.34 4.91
N VAL A 78 7.97 12.54 3.96
CA VAL A 78 8.08 13.61 2.94
C VAL A 78 8.07 14.98 3.61
N VAL A 79 7.15 15.19 4.56
CA VAL A 79 7.04 16.43 5.33
C VAL A 79 8.27 16.65 6.22
N SER A 80 8.74 15.63 6.94
CA SER A 80 9.92 15.77 7.81
C SER A 80 11.16 16.18 7.01
N SER A 81 11.35 15.55 5.85
CA SER A 81 12.44 15.86 4.92
C SER A 81 12.38 17.31 4.45
N GLY A 82 11.18 17.83 4.13
CA GLY A 82 10.98 19.22 3.72
C GLY A 82 11.29 20.25 4.82
N TYR A 83 11.09 19.92 6.09
CA TYR A 83 11.36 20.81 7.22
C TYR A 83 12.77 20.66 7.83
N GLY A 84 13.61 19.76 7.30
CA GLY A 84 14.96 19.50 7.83
C GLY A 84 14.99 18.64 9.10
N TYR A 85 13.91 17.93 9.41
CA TYR A 85 13.81 17.00 10.55
C TYR A 85 13.92 15.55 10.06
N LYS A 86 14.66 14.70 10.79
CA LYS A 86 14.67 13.25 10.52
C LYS A 86 13.56 12.59 11.33
N MET A 87 12.80 11.71 10.69
CA MET A 87 11.84 10.85 11.36
C MET A 87 12.62 9.74 12.08
N SER A 88 12.79 9.85 13.39
CA SER A 88 13.44 8.80 14.19
C SER A 88 12.39 7.79 14.65
N PHE A 89 12.60 6.52 14.29
CA PHE A 89 11.72 5.39 14.59
C PHE A 89 12.13 4.65 15.89
N GLU A 90 12.78 5.35 16.83
CA GLU A 90 13.39 4.73 18.00
C GLU A 90 12.39 4.06 18.97
N ASN A 91 11.09 4.45 18.97
CA ASN A 91 10.10 3.91 19.91
C ASN A 91 8.65 3.95 19.39
N ILE A 92 8.24 3.06 18.48
CA ILE A 92 6.83 2.76 18.09
C ILE A 92 5.98 3.94 17.52
N TYR A 93 6.39 5.18 17.76
CA TYR A 93 5.82 6.43 17.31
C TYR A 93 6.94 7.25 16.67
N PRO A 94 6.69 7.85 15.51
CA PRO A 94 7.68 8.68 14.86
C PRO A 94 7.90 9.96 15.67
N THR A 95 9.12 10.16 16.15
CA THR A 95 9.53 11.40 16.83
C THR A 95 10.44 12.21 15.91
N PHE A 96 10.15 13.51 15.78
CA PHE A 96 10.93 14.41 14.95
C PHE A 96 12.14 14.90 15.73
N THR A 97 13.34 14.45 15.35
CA THR A 97 14.59 14.99 15.91
C THR A 97 15.21 15.98 14.93
N LYS A 98 15.57 17.15 15.47
CA LYS A 98 16.21 18.25 14.72
C LYS A 98 17.64 17.81 14.37
N LYS A 99 18.03 17.99 13.11
CA LYS A 99 19.40 17.71 12.65
C LYS A 99 20.43 18.57 13.38
#